data_AF-A0A9D7P6M9-F1
#
_entry.id   AF-A0A9D7P6M9-F1
#
_cell.length_a   1.000
_cell.length_b   1.000
_cell.length_c   1.000
_cell.angle_alpha   90.00
_cell.angle_beta   90.00
_cell.angle_gamma   90.00
#
_symmetry.space_group_name_H-M   'P 1'
#
loop_
_entity.id
_entity.type
_entity.pdbx_description
1 polymer ?
#
loop_
_entity_poly.entity_id
_entity_poly.type
_entity_poly.pdbx_seq_one_letter_code
_entity_poly.pdbx_strand_id
1 'polypeptide(L)'
;MISFDLVVLTGLFGILIYYFVPRLLTRLEGNPLLIEDLTGRREELGDEIGAVMAASSNETRSLIQKNVLPGTLSIGFLLRQYFRREELSRLIEDTKLRYSRIAAGLSGADRKNFDSALEKAVTIRRVDALIYLHQLLKLWLAPHVIFTSLMLALMVVHLIQVVYFAAR
;
A
#
# COMPACT_ATOMS: atom_id res chain seq x y z
N MET A 1 -9.75 12.27 -32.72
CA MET A 1 -10.63 11.28 -32.08
C MET A 1 -9.92 10.53 -30.96
N ILE A 2 -8.73 9.96 -31.18
CA ILE A 2 -7.96 9.19 -30.16
C ILE A 2 -7.75 9.95 -28.83
N SER A 3 -7.45 11.25 -28.85
CA SER A 3 -7.23 12.02 -27.62
C SER A 3 -8.47 12.16 -26.73
N PHE A 4 -9.68 12.15 -27.31
CA PHE A 4 -10.92 12.27 -26.56
C PHE A 4 -11.26 10.94 -25.86
N ASP A 5 -11.13 9.82 -26.59
CA ASP A 5 -11.31 8.48 -26.05
C ASP A 5 -10.33 8.22 -24.88
N LEU A 6 -9.09 8.68 -24.98
CA LEU A 6 -8.08 8.52 -23.94
C LEU A 6 -8.43 9.28 -22.66
N VAL A 7 -9.06 10.45 -22.77
CA VAL A 7 -9.51 11.18 -21.58
C VAL A 7 -10.77 10.59 -20.99
N VAL A 8 -11.69 10.09 -21.80
CA VAL A 8 -12.85 9.32 -21.30
C VAL A 8 -12.35 8.07 -20.56
N LEU A 9 -11.37 7.35 -21.11
CA LEU A 9 -10.81 6.14 -20.52
C LEU A 9 -10.04 6.45 -19.21
N THR A 10 -9.27 7.54 -19.17
CA THR A 10 -8.59 7.96 -17.93
C THR A 10 -9.57 8.50 -16.89
N GLY A 11 -10.66 9.16 -17.29
CA GLY A 11 -11.74 9.58 -16.40
C GLY A 11 -12.52 8.38 -15.83
N LEU A 12 -12.81 7.38 -16.66
CA LEU A 12 -13.44 6.13 -16.22
C LEU A 12 -12.52 5.36 -15.27
N PHE A 13 -11.22 5.35 -15.54
CA PHE A 13 -10.20 4.79 -14.66
C PHE A 13 -10.14 5.55 -13.33
N GLY A 14 -10.26 6.88 -13.34
CA GLY A 14 -10.38 7.70 -12.13
C GLY A 14 -11.61 7.37 -11.30
N ILE A 15 -12.77 7.18 -11.93
CA ILE A 15 -14.02 6.75 -11.27
C ILE A 15 -13.86 5.35 -10.70
N LEU A 16 -13.28 4.41 -11.46
CA LEU A 16 -12.96 3.06 -11.01
C LEU A 16 -12.07 3.09 -9.77
N ILE A 17 -11.00 3.88 -9.78
CA ILE A 17 -10.12 4.07 -8.62
C ILE A 17 -10.89 4.68 -7.45
N TYR A 18 -11.66 5.75 -7.66
CA TYR A 18 -12.40 6.41 -6.59
C TYR A 18 -13.48 5.51 -5.97
N TYR A 19 -14.03 4.57 -6.74
CA TYR A 19 -15.01 3.61 -6.24
C TYR A 19 -14.37 2.40 -5.56
N PHE A 20 -13.26 1.89 -6.12
CA PHE A 20 -12.58 0.72 -5.61
C PHE A 20 -11.67 1.04 -4.42
N VAL A 21 -10.96 2.16 -4.40
CA VAL A 21 -9.98 2.48 -3.35
C VAL A 21 -10.62 2.64 -1.97
N PRO A 22 -11.72 3.41 -1.78
CA PRO A 22 -12.37 3.54 -0.48
C PRO A 22 -12.95 2.22 0.01
N ARG A 23 -13.48 1.39 -0.90
CA ARG A 23 -13.96 0.03 -0.60
C ARG A 23 -12.84 -0.96 -0.29
N LEU A 24 -11.67 -0.79 -0.91
CA LEU A 24 -10.50 -1.60 -0.62
C LEU A 24 -9.96 -1.25 0.78
N LEU A 25 -9.91 0.04 1.11
CA LEU A 25 -9.51 0.55 2.42
C LEU A 25 -10.47 0.13 3.53
N THR A 26 -11.78 0.35 3.37
CA THR A 26 -12.79 -0.03 4.38
C THR A 26 -12.85 -1.54 4.62
N ARG A 27 -12.58 -2.37 3.61
CA ARG A 27 -12.58 -3.83 3.76
C ARG A 27 -11.30 -4.38 4.40
N LEU A 28 -10.22 -3.60 4.39
CA LEU A 28 -8.94 -3.96 4.99
C LEU A 28 -8.84 -3.53 6.47
N GLU A 29 -9.56 -2.49 6.91
CA GLU A 29 -9.35 -1.87 8.23
C GLU A 29 -10.63 -1.53 9.05
N GLY A 30 -11.84 -1.65 8.51
CA GLY A 30 -13.08 -1.43 9.27
C GLY A 30 -13.37 0.01 9.72
N ASN A 31 -12.36 0.91 9.72
CA ASN A 31 -12.48 2.34 9.95
C ASN A 31 -11.71 3.15 8.89
N PRO A 32 -12.21 4.33 8.49
CA PRO A 32 -11.48 5.23 7.59
C PRO A 32 -10.33 5.89 8.37
N LEU A 33 -9.19 5.19 8.48
CA LEU A 33 -7.99 5.75 9.10
C LEU A 33 -7.40 6.82 8.20
N LEU A 34 -7.05 7.95 8.81
CA LEU A 34 -6.33 9.02 8.14
C LEU A 34 -4.86 8.61 7.91
N ILE A 35 -4.17 9.29 7.00
CA ILE A 35 -2.75 8.99 6.73
C ILE A 35 -1.88 9.25 7.97
N GLU A 36 -2.28 10.19 8.83
CA GLU A 36 -1.62 10.45 10.10
C GLU A 36 -1.73 9.25 11.05
N ASP A 37 -2.89 8.58 11.11
CA ASP A 37 -3.10 7.40 11.94
C ASP A 37 -2.25 6.21 11.47
N LEU A 38 -2.14 6.02 10.14
CA LEU A 38 -1.29 4.98 9.56
C LEU A 38 0.19 5.23 9.84
N THR A 39 0.62 6.49 9.77
CA THR A 39 2.00 6.86 10.05
C THR A 39 2.31 6.69 11.54
N GLY A 40 1.39 7.07 12.43
CA GLY A 40 1.51 6.84 13.86
C GLY A 40 1.58 5.34 14.19
N ARG A 41 0.70 4.53 13.58
CA ARG A 41 0.72 3.08 13.80
C ARG A 41 2.01 2.42 13.31
N ARG A 42 2.59 2.94 12.22
CA ARG A 42 3.90 2.49 11.73
C ARG A 42 5.01 2.77 12.74
N GLU A 43 5.00 3.95 13.35
CA GLU A 43 5.97 4.35 14.35
C GLU A 43 5.85 3.50 15.63
N GLU A 44 4.63 3.33 16.14
CA GLU A 44 4.35 2.44 17.28
C GLU A 44 4.84 1.01 17.05
N LEU A 45 4.52 0.43 15.88
CA LEU A 45 4.97 -0.92 15.54
C LEU A 45 6.51 -1.00 15.42
N GLY A 46 7.15 0.08 14.96
CA GLY A 46 8.61 0.20 14.92
C GLY A 46 9.23 0.16 16.31
N ASP A 47 8.67 0.92 17.25
CA ASP A 47 9.10 0.94 18.64
C ASP A 47 8.87 -0.40 19.33
N GLU A 48 7.73 -1.04 19.05
CA GLU A 48 7.42 -2.38 19.54
C GLU A 48 8.43 -3.43 19.05
N ILE A 49 8.88 -3.37 17.79
CA ILE A 49 9.95 -4.24 17.27
C ILE A 49 11.27 -3.91 17.94
N GLY A 50 11.57 -2.63 18.16
CA GLY A 50 12.75 -2.17 18.90
C GLY A 50 12.81 -2.76 20.31
N ALA A 51 11.68 -2.74 21.03
CA ALA A 51 11.55 -3.32 22.37
C ALA A 51 11.73 -4.84 22.36
N VAL A 52 11.13 -5.55 21.39
CA VAL A 52 11.32 -7.01 21.23
C VAL A 52 12.78 -7.34 20.91
N MET A 53 13.45 -6.56 20.07
CA MET A 53 14.88 -6.73 19.78
C MET A 53 15.77 -6.45 20.99
N ALA A 54 15.41 -5.48 21.84
CA ALA A 54 16.13 -5.17 23.07
C ALA A 54 15.98 -6.28 24.13
N ALA A 55 14.81 -6.94 24.17
CA ALA A 55 14.53 -8.06 25.07
C ALA A 55 15.06 -9.42 24.55
N SER A 56 15.55 -9.49 23.31
CA SER A 56 16.01 -10.72 22.68
C SER A 56 17.53 -10.91 22.82
N SER A 57 17.98 -12.17 22.77
CA SER A 57 19.40 -12.50 22.72
C SER A 57 20.10 -11.89 21.50
N ASN A 58 21.41 -11.62 21.60
CA ASN A 58 22.20 -11.02 20.51
C ASN A 58 22.15 -11.84 19.20
N GLU A 59 22.09 -13.16 19.30
CA GLU A 59 21.94 -14.05 18.14
C GLU A 59 20.58 -13.86 17.46
N THR A 60 19.49 -13.85 18.24
CA THR A 60 18.13 -13.61 17.75
C THR A 60 17.98 -12.23 17.13
N ARG A 61 18.55 -11.20 17.75
CA ARG A 61 18.59 -9.84 17.21
C ARG A 61 19.31 -9.79 15.86
N SER A 62 20.46 -10.45 15.74
CA SER A 62 21.22 -10.50 14.49
C SER A 62 20.46 -11.23 13.37
N LEU A 63 19.71 -12.29 13.71
CA LEU A 63 18.89 -13.05 12.78
C LEU A 63 17.70 -12.25 12.27
N ILE A 64 17.02 -11.50 13.16
CA ILE A 64 15.94 -10.58 12.79
C ILE A 64 16.49 -9.49 11.85
N GLN A 65 17.63 -8.89 12.21
CA GLN A 65 18.18 -7.77 11.46
C GLN A 65 18.70 -8.19 10.06
N LYS A 66 19.33 -9.36 9.95
CA LYS A 66 19.89 -9.86 8.68
C LYS A 66 18.88 -10.53 7.76
N ASN A 67 17.85 -11.19 8.29
CA ASN A 67 16.97 -12.04 7.48
C ASN A 67 15.53 -11.53 7.38
N VAL A 68 15.01 -10.91 8.45
CA VAL A 68 13.60 -10.48 8.50
C VAL A 68 13.46 -9.10 7.87
N LEU A 69 14.25 -8.10 8.30
CA LEU A 69 14.19 -6.74 7.78
C LEU A 69 14.38 -6.67 6.25
N PRO A 70 15.46 -7.20 5.64
CA PRO A 70 15.64 -7.07 4.19
C PRO A 70 14.63 -7.90 3.38
N GLY A 71 14.15 -9.03 3.94
CA GLY A 71 13.16 -9.88 3.29
C GLY A 71 11.77 -9.25 3.21
N THR A 72 11.33 -8.61 4.29
CA THR A 72 10.04 -7.90 4.35
C THR A 72 10.10 -6.53 3.68
N LEU A 73 11.26 -5.87 3.64
CA LEU A 73 11.46 -4.57 2.97
C LEU A 73 11.63 -4.66 1.44
N SER A 74 11.57 -5.85 0.84
CA SER A 74 11.70 -6.00 -0.61
C SER A 74 10.52 -5.35 -1.37
N ILE A 75 10.82 -4.66 -2.47
CA ILE A 75 9.83 -4.06 -3.39
C ILE A 75 8.94 -5.14 -4.02
N GLY A 76 9.48 -6.34 -4.26
CA GLY A 76 8.70 -7.47 -4.77
C GLY A 76 7.63 -7.93 -3.79
N PHE A 77 7.88 -7.81 -2.48
CA PHE A 77 6.90 -8.13 -1.45
C PHE A 77 5.75 -7.12 -1.42
N LEU A 78 6.06 -5.83 -1.57
CA LEU A 78 5.07 -4.75 -1.73
C LEU A 78 4.18 -4.96 -2.95
N LEU A 79 4.79 -5.21 -4.12
CA LEU A 79 4.06 -5.42 -5.36
C LEU A 79 3.15 -6.65 -5.26
N ARG A 80 3.65 -7.75 -4.69
CA ARG A 80 2.85 -8.95 -4.45
C ARG A 80 1.62 -8.64 -3.59
N GLN A 81 1.80 -7.87 -2.52
CA GLN A 81 0.73 -7.49 -1.60
C GLN A 81 -0.30 -6.57 -2.25
N TYR A 82 0.17 -5.63 -3.09
CA TYR A 82 -0.68 -4.75 -3.88
C TYR A 82 -1.54 -5.51 -4.90
N PHE A 83 -0.95 -6.49 -5.60
CA PHE A 83 -1.64 -7.22 -6.65
C PHE A 83 -2.51 -8.38 -6.15
N ARG A 84 -2.10 -9.10 -5.09
CA ARG A 84 -2.77 -10.35 -4.69
C ARG A 84 -3.87 -10.21 -3.64
N ARG A 85 -4.09 -9.04 -3.04
CA ARG A 85 -5.14 -8.83 -1.99
C ARG A 85 -5.18 -10.00 -0.97
N GLU A 86 -4.02 -10.51 -0.57
CA GLU A 86 -3.93 -11.63 0.36
C GLU A 86 -4.28 -11.15 1.79
N GLU A 87 -5.04 -11.96 2.54
CA GLU A 87 -5.32 -11.69 3.95
C GLU A 87 -4.03 -11.69 4.78
N LEU A 88 -3.93 -10.78 5.75
CA LEU A 88 -2.77 -10.64 6.62
C LEU A 88 -2.43 -11.93 7.36
N SER A 89 -3.44 -12.69 7.79
CA SER A 89 -3.30 -14.01 8.42
C SER A 89 -2.51 -14.98 7.55
N ARG A 90 -2.88 -15.11 6.27
CA ARG A 90 -2.19 -15.99 5.31
C ARG A 90 -0.76 -15.52 5.01
N LEU A 91 -0.55 -14.21 4.93
CA LEU A 91 0.77 -13.62 4.73
C LEU A 91 1.71 -13.91 5.91
N ILE A 92 1.20 -13.78 7.14
CA ILE A 92 1.92 -14.14 8.36
C ILE A 92 2.25 -15.64 8.36
N GLU A 93 1.29 -16.51 8.03
CA GLU A 93 1.52 -17.96 7.97
C GLU A 93 2.55 -18.37 6.90
N ASP A 94 2.44 -17.85 5.67
CA ASP A 94 3.42 -18.13 4.59
C ASP A 94 4.82 -17.65 4.98
N THR A 95 4.90 -16.49 5.62
CA THR A 95 6.17 -15.94 6.11
C THR A 95 6.72 -16.79 7.25
N LYS A 96 5.91 -17.18 8.24
CA LYS A 96 6.32 -18.09 9.32
C LYS A 96 6.81 -19.43 8.77
N LEU A 97 6.14 -20.00 7.78
CA LEU A 97 6.58 -21.23 7.10
C LEU A 97 7.94 -21.03 6.43
N ARG A 98 8.14 -19.90 5.75
CA ARG A 98 9.39 -19.57 5.05
C ARG A 98 10.58 -19.42 6.01
N TYR A 99 10.36 -18.85 7.19
CA TYR A 99 11.39 -18.67 8.23
C TYR A 99 11.41 -19.78 9.28
N SER A 100 10.53 -20.79 9.20
CA SER A 100 10.42 -21.89 10.18
C SER A 100 11.72 -22.66 10.38
N ARG A 101 12.52 -22.84 9.31
CA ARG A 101 13.85 -23.47 9.37
C ARG A 101 14.86 -22.68 10.19
N ILE A 102 14.77 -21.36 10.17
CA ILE A 102 15.64 -20.46 10.95
C ILE A 102 15.14 -20.43 12.40
N ALA A 103 13.81 -20.39 12.60
CA ALA A 103 13.19 -20.41 13.92
C ALA A 103 13.36 -21.74 14.66
N ALA A 104 13.58 -22.86 13.96
CA ALA A 104 13.81 -24.17 14.55
C ALA A 104 15.13 -24.26 15.35
N GLY A 105 16.10 -23.39 15.08
CA GLY A 105 17.36 -23.32 15.81
C GLY A 105 17.33 -22.43 17.06
N LEU A 106 16.21 -21.77 17.34
CA LEU A 106 16.09 -20.83 18.47
C LEU A 106 15.55 -21.49 19.73
N SER A 107 15.95 -20.98 20.90
CA SER A 107 15.38 -21.37 22.19
C SER A 107 13.87 -21.03 22.23
N GLY A 108 13.08 -21.72 23.07
CA GLY A 108 11.63 -21.52 23.11
C GLY A 108 11.18 -20.08 23.43
N ALA A 109 11.97 -19.34 24.21
CA ALA A 109 11.73 -17.92 24.50
C ALA A 109 12.13 -17.02 23.33
N ASP A 110 13.29 -17.25 22.72
CA ASP A 110 13.77 -16.50 21.56
C ASP A 110 12.89 -16.72 20.33
N ARG A 111 12.32 -17.93 20.16
CA ARG A 111 11.40 -18.25 19.08
C ARG A 111 10.10 -17.45 19.17
N LYS A 112 9.55 -17.27 20.38
CA LYS A 112 8.37 -16.41 20.58
C LYS A 112 8.66 -14.96 20.24
N ASN A 113 9.83 -14.45 20.64
CA ASN A 113 10.24 -13.09 20.32
C ASN A 113 10.47 -12.92 18.81
N PHE A 114 11.06 -13.91 18.15
CA PHE A 114 11.26 -13.92 16.70
C PHE A 114 9.92 -13.92 15.94
N ASP A 115 8.97 -14.78 16.33
CA ASP A 115 7.65 -14.85 15.70
C ASP A 115 6.87 -13.54 15.88
N SER A 116 6.94 -12.94 17.08
CA SER A 116 6.33 -11.63 17.37
C SER A 116 6.96 -10.50 16.54
N ALA A 117 8.29 -10.46 16.44
CA ALA A 117 8.98 -9.48 15.61
C ALA A 117 8.64 -9.66 14.11
N LEU A 118 8.51 -10.91 13.65
CA LEU A 118 8.13 -11.25 12.29
C LEU A 118 6.71 -10.76 11.96
N GLU A 119 5.74 -11.04 12.83
CA GLU A 119 4.35 -10.59 12.70
C GLU A 119 4.27 -9.06 12.60
N LYS A 120 4.97 -8.36 13.50
CA LYS A 120 5.00 -6.89 13.51
C LYS A 120 5.69 -6.35 12.25
N ALA A 121 6.79 -6.94 11.80
CA ALA A 121 7.48 -6.52 10.59
C ALA A 121 6.61 -6.69 9.32
N VAL A 122 5.87 -7.80 9.21
CA VAL A 122 4.90 -8.01 8.13
C VAL A 122 3.76 -7.00 8.20
N THR A 123 3.31 -6.66 9.40
CA THR A 123 2.24 -5.67 9.62
C THR A 123 2.68 -4.26 9.22
N ILE A 124 3.88 -3.82 9.64
CA ILE A 124 4.47 -2.54 9.21
C ILE A 124 4.51 -2.45 7.69
N ARG A 125 4.89 -3.55 7.02
CA ARG A 125 5.00 -3.54 5.55
C ARG A 125 3.66 -3.32 4.86
N ARG A 126 2.58 -3.86 5.43
CA ARG A 126 1.21 -3.60 4.95
C ARG A 126 0.85 -2.12 5.11
N VAL A 127 1.18 -1.54 6.27
CA VAL A 127 0.94 -0.12 6.55
C VAL A 127 1.72 0.76 5.58
N ASP A 128 2.99 0.46 5.31
CA ASP A 128 3.80 1.14 4.28
C ASP A 128 3.13 1.08 2.90
N ALA A 129 2.61 -0.10 2.51
CA ALA A 129 1.90 -0.27 1.24
C ALA A 129 0.69 0.66 1.11
N LEU A 130 -0.09 0.77 2.19
CA LEU A 130 -1.27 1.63 2.26
C LEU A 130 -0.87 3.10 2.19
N ILE A 131 0.17 3.51 2.92
CA ILE A 131 0.71 4.88 2.88
C ILE A 131 1.14 5.24 1.46
N TYR A 132 1.91 4.38 0.79
CA TYR A 132 2.37 4.64 -0.58
C TYR A 132 1.20 4.71 -1.57
N LEU A 133 0.22 3.82 -1.44
CA LEU A 133 -0.97 3.85 -2.29
C LEU A 133 -1.75 5.16 -2.09
N HIS A 134 -1.90 5.59 -0.85
CA HIS A 134 -2.60 6.83 -0.52
C HIS A 134 -1.85 8.06 -1.07
N GLN A 135 -0.52 8.10 -0.94
CA GLN A 135 0.32 9.16 -1.50
C GLN A 135 0.28 9.17 -3.03
N LEU A 136 0.37 8.00 -3.67
CA LEU A 136 0.29 7.88 -5.13
C LEU A 136 -1.07 8.35 -5.64
N LEU A 137 -2.15 7.99 -4.94
CA LEU A 137 -3.49 8.45 -5.29
C LEU A 137 -3.59 9.97 -5.17
N LYS A 138 -3.11 10.55 -4.07
CA LYS A 138 -3.13 12.00 -3.85
C LYS A 138 -2.31 12.74 -4.90
N LEU A 139 -1.14 12.19 -5.27
CA LEU A 139 -0.26 12.72 -6.29
C LEU A 139 -0.83 12.60 -7.70
N TRP A 140 -1.57 11.53 -8.01
CA TRP A 140 -2.21 11.33 -9.32
C TRP A 140 -3.50 12.14 -9.47
N LEU A 141 -4.28 12.27 -8.41
CA LEU A 141 -5.58 12.92 -8.45
C LEU A 141 -5.45 14.41 -8.82
N ALA A 142 -4.48 15.12 -8.26
CA ALA A 142 -4.27 16.54 -8.53
C ALA A 142 -4.03 16.86 -10.03
N PRO A 143 -3.02 16.28 -10.72
CA PRO A 143 -2.83 16.49 -12.15
C PRO A 143 -4.01 15.95 -12.97
N HIS A 144 -4.60 14.82 -12.58
CA HIS A 144 -5.77 14.26 -13.29
C HIS A 144 -6.96 15.23 -13.28
N VAL A 145 -7.27 15.86 -12.15
CA VAL A 145 -8.35 16.87 -12.04
C VAL A 145 -8.04 18.09 -12.91
N ILE A 146 -6.78 18.53 -12.97
CA ILE A 146 -6.37 19.65 -13.82
C ILE A 146 -6.57 19.31 -15.31
N PHE A 147 -6.07 18.16 -15.76
CA PHE A 147 -6.19 17.72 -17.15
C PHE A 147 -7.64 17.48 -17.57
N THR A 148 -8.46 16.87 -16.70
CA THR A 148 -9.88 16.64 -16.97
C THR A 148 -10.66 17.96 -17.06
N SER A 149 -10.38 18.91 -16.17
CA SER A 149 -10.99 20.25 -16.23
C SER A 149 -10.60 21.01 -17.50
N LEU A 150 -9.32 20.97 -17.88
CA LEU A 150 -8.84 21.58 -19.11
C LEU A 150 -9.48 20.95 -20.34
N MET A 151 -9.59 19.62 -20.39
CA MET A 151 -10.22 18.97 -21.53
C MET A 151 -11.71 19.31 -21.61
N LEU A 152 -12.42 19.34 -20.48
CA LEU A 152 -13.83 19.74 -20.45
C LEU A 152 -14.03 21.14 -21.03
N ALA A 153 -13.17 22.10 -20.67
CA ALA A 153 -13.20 23.46 -21.21
C ALA A 153 -12.97 23.46 -22.74
N LEU A 154 -11.98 22.72 -23.22
CA LEU A 154 -11.70 22.59 -24.66
C LEU A 154 -12.86 21.93 -25.43
N MET A 155 -13.53 20.95 -24.83
CA MET A 155 -14.70 20.29 -25.42
C MET A 155 -15.87 21.27 -25.59
N VAL A 156 -16.13 22.13 -24.60
CA VAL A 156 -17.16 23.18 -24.69
C VAL A 156 -16.85 24.16 -25.81
N VAL A 157 -15.61 24.64 -25.91
CA VAL A 157 -15.16 25.52 -27.01
C VAL A 157 -15.36 24.83 -28.36
N HIS A 158 -14.98 23.56 -28.47
CA HIS A 158 -15.15 22.79 -29.69
C HIS A 158 -16.62 22.63 -30.08
N LEU A 159 -17.52 22.36 -29.13
CA LEU A 159 -18.95 22.25 -29.39
C LEU A 159 -19.53 23.57 -29.93
N ILE A 160 -19.15 24.70 -29.31
CA ILE A 160 -19.55 26.03 -29.79
C ILE A 160 -19.04 26.26 -31.22
N GLN A 161 -17.78 25.91 -31.51
CA GLN A 161 -17.22 26.03 -32.86
C GLN A 161 -18.02 25.20 -33.86
N VAL A 162 -18.28 23.92 -33.58
CA VAL A 162 -19.02 23.04 -34.48
C VAL A 162 -20.44 23.57 -34.72
N VAL A 163 -21.15 24.01 -33.68
CA VAL A 163 -22.50 24.56 -33.82
C VAL A 163 -22.46 25.87 -34.63
N TYR A 164 -21.51 26.76 -34.37
CA TYR A 164 -21.39 28.03 -35.07
C TYR A 164 -21.04 27.84 -36.55
N PHE A 165 -20.13 26.91 -36.88
CA PHE A 165 -19.77 26.59 -38.25
C PHE A 165 -20.82 25.74 -38.99
N ALA A 166 -21.62 24.94 -38.28
CA ALA A 166 -22.73 24.19 -38.88
C ALA A 166 -23.99 25.04 -39.08
N ALA A 167 -24.17 26.09 -38.28
CA ALA A 167 -25.30 27.03 -38.38
C ALA A 167 -25.05 28.19 -39.38
N ARG A 168 -23.85 28.26 -39.98
CA ARG A 168 -23.48 29.25 -40.99
C ARG A 168 -23.33 28.58 -42.35
#